data_AF-A0AAD7JNP2-F1
#
_entry.id   AF-A0AAD7JNP2-F1
#
_cell.length_a   1.000
_cell.length_b   1.000
_cell.length_c   1.000
_cell.angle_alpha   90.00
_cell.angle_beta   90.00
_cell.angle_gamma   90.00
#
_symmetry.space_group_name_H-M   'P 1'
#
loop_
_entity.id
_entity.type
_entity.pdbx_description
1 polymer ?
#
loop_
_entity_poly.entity_id
_entity_poly.type
_entity_poly.pdbx_seq_one_letter_code
_entity_poly.pdbx_strand_id
1 'polypeptide(L)'
;DENLHPELWSPSKKMWTLYSHLGNTTAGSLLLSSPKIKSYTNPILPPVIQHVPRSIPTPDWSLSTPEVTQEPYKTRGQLEAEISELRKQLLLTHQNVAVQDQIIEEANAMMVFQNMGLRKTNEALHQQEEKTKTDRSRLFKGKVQCLSSDEFQQAVEEMEAEKSTKAAGKEAKKVERQHRKQMKEEIEKEWAQMKQCHAVEVEAWSTKCSELTAGGAKKKDLLPKPKLGKKLQVPAADDDEED
;
A
#
# COMPACT_ATOMS: atom_id res chain seq x y z
N ASP A 1 -14.24 -14.55 -13.15
CA ASP A 1 -14.15 -13.46 -14.13
C ASP A 1 -12.80 -13.44 -14.81
N GLU A 2 -12.75 -14.04 -16.00
CA GLU A 2 -11.53 -14.23 -16.80
C GLU A 2 -11.19 -13.04 -17.72
N ASN A 3 -11.73 -11.85 -17.47
CA ASN A 3 -11.53 -10.67 -18.33
C ASN A 3 -11.09 -9.43 -17.53
N LEU A 4 -9.93 -9.49 -16.86
CA LEU A 4 -9.33 -8.32 -16.24
C LEU A 4 -7.90 -8.10 -16.76
N HIS A 5 -7.72 -7.08 -17.59
CA HIS A 5 -6.42 -6.66 -18.10
C HIS A 5 -5.50 -6.19 -16.95
N PRO A 6 -4.24 -6.66 -16.89
CA PRO A 6 -3.32 -6.41 -15.77
C PRO A 6 -2.90 -4.93 -15.63
N GLU A 7 -3.02 -4.12 -16.68
CA GLU A 7 -2.61 -2.71 -16.68
C GLU A 7 -3.65 -1.75 -16.06
N LEU A 8 -4.91 -2.17 -15.90
CA LEU A 8 -5.97 -1.34 -15.29
C LEU A 8 -6.05 -1.45 -13.76
N TRP A 9 -5.09 -2.17 -13.17
CA TRP A 9 -5.12 -2.62 -11.79
C TRP A 9 -4.27 -1.73 -10.87
N SER A 10 -4.75 -0.52 -10.61
CA SER A 10 -4.11 0.41 -9.67
C SER A 10 -4.09 -0.13 -8.23
N PRO A 11 -3.14 0.30 -7.38
CA PRO A 11 -3.10 -0.07 -5.97
C PRO A 11 -4.40 0.26 -5.22
N SER A 12 -5.07 1.37 -5.56
CA SER A 12 -6.35 1.74 -4.94
C SER A 12 -7.48 0.75 -5.30
N LYS A 13 -7.52 0.25 -6.54
CA LYS A 13 -8.45 -0.81 -6.95
C LYS A 13 -8.14 -2.14 -6.25
N LYS A 14 -6.86 -2.50 -6.04
CA LYS A 14 -6.49 -3.69 -5.23
C LYS A 14 -7.06 -3.61 -3.83
N MET A 15 -6.88 -2.47 -3.16
CA MET A 15 -7.45 -2.26 -1.84
C MET A 15 -8.97 -2.39 -1.88
N TRP A 16 -9.64 -1.72 -2.81
CA TRP A 16 -11.10 -1.71 -2.85
C TRP A 16 -11.70 -3.10 -3.09
N THR A 17 -11.14 -3.89 -4.01
CA THR A 17 -11.57 -5.28 -4.26
C THR A 17 -11.29 -6.17 -3.05
N LEU A 18 -10.14 -5.98 -2.38
CA LEU A 18 -9.80 -6.69 -1.15
C LEU A 18 -10.79 -6.35 -0.02
N TYR A 19 -11.12 -5.08 0.17
CA TYR A 19 -12.15 -4.63 1.12
C TYR A 19 -13.54 -5.19 0.78
N SER A 20 -13.91 -5.24 -0.51
CA SER A 20 -15.22 -5.77 -0.92
C SER A 20 -15.33 -7.28 -0.68
N HIS A 21 -14.27 -8.04 -0.97
CA HIS A 21 -14.23 -9.48 -0.74
C HIS A 21 -14.18 -9.79 0.75
N LEU A 22 -13.46 -9.02 1.54
CA LEU A 22 -13.42 -9.14 3.00
C LEU A 22 -14.76 -8.81 3.64
N GLY A 23 -15.46 -7.77 3.16
CA GLY A 23 -16.80 -7.41 3.63
C GLY A 23 -17.88 -8.47 3.37
N ASN A 24 -17.65 -9.36 2.40
CA ASN A 24 -18.53 -10.49 2.09
C ASN A 24 -18.22 -11.75 2.92
N THR A 25 -17.18 -11.75 3.76
CA THR A 25 -16.91 -12.88 4.65
C THR A 25 -17.80 -12.80 5.89
N THR A 26 -18.41 -13.94 6.26
CA THR A 26 -19.34 -14.08 7.40
C THR A 26 -18.70 -13.84 8.78
N ALA A 27 -17.36 -13.76 8.84
CA ALA A 27 -16.62 -13.31 10.01
C ALA A 27 -16.57 -11.77 10.06
N GLY A 28 -17.73 -11.16 10.27
CA GLY A 28 -17.92 -9.71 10.31
C GLY A 28 -17.28 -9.05 11.53
N SER A 29 -15.96 -8.94 11.55
CA SER A 29 -15.22 -7.87 12.25
C SER A 29 -13.73 -8.02 11.98
N LEU A 30 -13.17 -7.19 11.09
CA LEU A 30 -11.73 -6.95 11.10
C LEU A 30 -11.50 -5.77 12.05
N LEU A 31 -10.95 -6.04 13.23
CA LEU A 31 -10.36 -5.00 14.05
C LEU A 31 -9.11 -4.50 13.32
N LEU A 32 -9.28 -3.61 12.35
CA LEU A 32 -8.30 -2.57 12.03
C LEU A 32 -8.25 -1.58 13.21
N SER A 33 -8.00 -2.12 14.41
CA SER A 33 -7.25 -1.34 15.35
C SER A 33 -5.95 -1.03 14.61
N SER A 34 -5.59 0.23 14.55
CA SER A 34 -4.24 0.66 14.26
C SER A 34 -3.53 0.70 15.62
N PRO A 35 -3.30 -0.44 16.33
CA PRO A 35 -2.49 -0.36 17.50
C PRO A 35 -1.14 0.11 16.96
N LYS A 36 -0.67 1.26 17.44
CA LYS A 36 0.72 1.62 17.26
C LYS A 36 1.50 0.37 17.61
N ILE A 37 2.25 -0.18 16.65
CA ILE A 37 3.07 -1.36 16.86
C ILE A 37 4.11 -0.93 17.91
N LYS A 38 3.78 -1.14 19.18
CA LYS A 38 4.70 -0.86 20.27
C LYS A 38 5.70 -2.01 20.24
N SER A 39 6.98 -1.69 20.35
CA SER A 39 8.09 -2.66 20.31
C SER A 39 7.87 -3.88 21.23
N TYR A 40 7.18 -3.68 22.36
CA TYR A 40 6.83 -4.74 23.30
C TYR A 40 5.73 -5.72 22.83
N THR A 41 4.79 -5.28 21.98
CA THR A 41 3.63 -6.10 21.55
C THR A 41 3.92 -6.99 20.34
N ASN A 42 4.88 -6.63 19.50
CA ASN A 42 5.34 -7.44 18.36
C ASN A 42 6.88 -7.51 18.36
N PRO A 43 7.49 -8.24 19.29
CA PRO A 43 8.93 -8.46 19.25
C PRO A 43 9.28 -9.16 17.94
N ILE A 44 10.39 -8.74 17.31
CA ILE A 44 10.97 -9.48 16.19
C ILE A 44 11.30 -10.87 16.75
N LEU A 45 10.58 -11.89 16.25
CA LEU A 45 10.81 -13.26 16.69
C LEU A 45 12.27 -13.63 16.36
N PRO A 46 12.99 -14.25 17.30
CA PRO A 46 14.36 -14.68 17.04
C PRO A 46 14.37 -15.65 15.86
N PRO A 47 15.43 -15.62 15.04
CA PRO A 47 15.52 -16.52 13.91
C PRO A 47 15.48 -17.98 14.40
N VAL A 48 14.54 -18.77 13.87
CA VAL A 48 14.46 -20.20 14.18
C VAL A 48 15.54 -20.89 13.35
N ILE A 49 16.61 -21.35 14.00
CA ILE A 49 17.62 -22.18 13.36
C ILE A 49 17.00 -23.58 13.19
N GLN A 50 16.57 -23.87 11.97
CA GLN A 50 16.09 -25.20 11.63
C GLN A 50 17.27 -26.13 11.38
N HIS A 51 17.11 -27.37 11.79
CA HIS A 51 18.07 -28.44 11.57
C HIS A 51 17.42 -29.53 10.73
N VAL A 52 18.23 -30.24 9.94
CA VAL A 52 17.75 -31.41 9.20
C VAL A 52 17.08 -32.37 10.20
N PRO A 53 15.83 -32.81 9.94
CA PRO A 53 15.12 -33.69 10.83
C PRO A 53 15.90 -34.98 11.09
N ARG A 54 16.00 -35.40 12.35
CA ARG A 54 16.69 -36.65 12.75
C ARG A 54 16.07 -37.92 12.14
N SER A 55 14.87 -37.81 11.57
CA SER A 55 14.20 -38.91 10.85
C SER A 55 14.86 -39.22 9.51
N ILE A 56 15.64 -38.29 8.95
CA ILE A 56 16.33 -38.50 7.67
C ILE A 56 17.71 -39.07 7.98
N PRO A 57 18.03 -40.29 7.53
CA PRO A 57 19.36 -40.86 7.73
C PRO A 57 20.42 -40.03 7.01
N THR A 58 21.61 -39.95 7.61
CA THR A 58 22.78 -39.33 7.00
C THR A 58 23.37 -40.25 5.95
N PRO A 59 23.76 -39.74 4.76
CA PRO A 59 24.39 -40.55 3.74
C PRO A 59 25.74 -41.08 4.21
N ASP A 60 26.05 -42.32 3.82
CA ASP A 60 27.38 -42.86 4.03
C ASP A 60 28.33 -42.36 2.93
N TRP A 61 29.11 -41.34 3.29
CA TRP A 61 30.09 -40.75 2.38
C TRP A 61 31.34 -41.60 2.20
N SER A 62 31.54 -42.64 3.02
CA SER A 62 32.70 -43.54 2.89
C SER A 62 32.72 -44.30 1.55
N LEU A 63 31.55 -44.50 0.93
CA LEU A 63 31.45 -45.12 -0.39
C LEU A 63 31.95 -44.23 -1.54
N SER A 64 32.07 -42.92 -1.30
CA SER A 64 32.55 -41.96 -2.31
C SER A 64 34.07 -41.86 -2.36
N THR A 65 34.73 -42.21 -1.26
CA THR A 65 36.19 -42.32 -1.22
C THR A 65 36.59 -43.63 -1.87
N PRO A 66 37.33 -43.60 -2.99
CA PRO A 66 37.90 -44.82 -3.53
C PRO A 66 38.87 -45.34 -2.48
N GLU A 67 38.52 -46.41 -1.79
CA GLU A 67 39.50 -47.11 -0.98
C GLU A 67 40.66 -47.47 -1.92
N VAL A 68 41.86 -47.00 -1.58
CA VAL A 68 43.12 -47.30 -2.30
C VAL A 68 43.51 -48.78 -2.11
N THR A 69 42.55 -49.63 -1.74
CA THR A 69 42.71 -51.05 -1.57
C THR A 69 42.70 -51.70 -2.94
N GLN A 70 43.92 -52.05 -3.36
CA GLN A 70 44.30 -52.72 -4.59
C GLN A 70 43.68 -54.13 -4.68
N GLU A 71 42.36 -54.28 -4.70
CA GLU A 71 41.75 -55.56 -5.06
C GLU A 71 41.73 -55.67 -6.59
N PRO A 72 42.58 -56.53 -7.19
CA PRO A 72 42.83 -56.48 -8.62
C PRO A 72 41.63 -56.96 -9.45
N TYR A 73 40.66 -57.68 -8.85
CA TYR A 73 39.49 -58.22 -9.57
C TYR A 73 38.26 -58.35 -8.66
N LYS A 74 37.22 -57.55 -8.94
CA LYS A 74 35.87 -57.73 -8.36
C LYS A 74 35.04 -58.67 -9.23
N THR A 75 34.26 -59.54 -8.61
CA THR A 75 33.31 -60.41 -9.32
C THR A 75 32.10 -59.59 -9.77
N ARG A 76 31.46 -59.97 -10.89
CA ARG A 76 30.24 -59.31 -11.39
C ARG A 76 29.16 -59.09 -10.32
N GLY A 77 28.90 -60.09 -9.47
CA GLY A 77 27.91 -59.97 -8.40
C GLY A 77 28.27 -58.94 -7.32
N GLN A 78 29.57 -58.74 -7.05
CA GLN A 78 30.05 -57.72 -6.12
C GLN A 78 29.86 -56.31 -6.71
N LEU A 79 30.14 -56.15 -8.01
CA LEU A 79 29.89 -54.89 -8.73
C LEU A 79 28.40 -54.54 -8.78
N GLU A 80 27.52 -55.52 -9.04
CA GLU A 80 26.07 -55.29 -9.03
C GLU A 80 25.57 -54.87 -7.63
N ALA A 81 26.09 -55.49 -6.56
CA ALA A 81 25.77 -55.12 -5.19
C ALA A 81 26.26 -53.70 -4.84
N GLU A 82 27.50 -53.35 -5.21
CA GLU A 82 28.07 -52.01 -5.01
C GLU A 82 27.27 -50.94 -5.76
N ILE A 83 26.91 -51.18 -7.02
CA ILE A 83 26.04 -50.28 -7.79
C ILE A 83 24.69 -50.11 -7.10
N SER A 84 24.11 -51.19 -6.57
CA SER A 84 22.83 -51.12 -5.88
C SER A 84 22.91 -50.27 -4.60
N GLU A 85 24.02 -50.35 -3.88
CA GLU A 85 24.24 -49.59 -2.65
C GLU A 85 24.53 -48.11 -2.96
N LEU A 86 25.38 -47.82 -3.94
CA LEU A 86 25.64 -46.46 -4.42
C LEU A 86 24.36 -45.77 -4.88
N ARG A 87 23.45 -46.49 -5.56
CA ARG A 87 22.14 -45.95 -5.97
C ARG A 87 21.25 -45.59 -4.78
N LYS A 88 21.23 -46.41 -3.72
CA LYS A 88 20.48 -46.10 -2.51
C LYS A 88 21.05 -44.88 -1.79
N GLN A 89 22.37 -44.82 -1.64
CA GLN A 89 23.03 -43.67 -1.03
C GLN A 89 22.79 -42.39 -1.84
N LEU A 90 22.86 -42.47 -3.18
CA LEU A 90 22.55 -41.34 -4.06
C LEU A 90 21.10 -40.85 -3.89
N LEU A 91 20.14 -41.76 -3.76
CA LEU A 91 18.75 -41.36 -3.51
C LEU A 91 18.60 -40.64 -2.17
N LEU A 92 19.30 -41.12 -1.14
CA LEU A 92 19.29 -40.56 0.21
C LEU A 92 20.04 -39.20 0.27
N THR A 93 21.13 -39.03 -0.48
CA THR A 93 21.79 -37.72 -0.62
C THR A 93 20.85 -36.71 -1.30
N HIS A 94 20.15 -37.11 -2.36
CA HIS A 94 19.17 -36.24 -3.02
C HIS A 94 18.06 -35.78 -2.06
N GLN A 95 17.55 -36.68 -1.22
CA GLN A 95 16.56 -36.32 -0.20
C GLN A 95 17.12 -35.34 0.82
N ASN A 96 18.36 -35.55 1.28
CA ASN A 96 19.01 -34.63 2.22
C ASN A 96 19.24 -33.24 1.61
N VAL A 97 19.70 -33.17 0.36
CA VAL A 97 19.91 -31.89 -0.34
C VAL A 97 18.58 -31.16 -0.48
N ALA A 98 17.51 -31.83 -0.90
CA ALA A 98 16.20 -31.20 -1.04
C ALA A 98 15.68 -30.60 0.27
N VAL A 99 15.90 -31.28 1.41
CA VAL A 99 15.50 -30.77 2.73
C VAL A 99 16.41 -29.63 3.19
N GLN A 100 17.70 -29.69 2.90
CA GLN A 100 18.62 -28.59 3.20
C GLN A 100 18.27 -27.34 2.38
N ASP A 101 17.91 -27.50 1.10
CA ASP A 101 17.48 -26.39 0.25
C ASP A 101 16.22 -25.71 0.80
N GLN A 102 15.24 -26.49 1.26
CA GLN A 102 14.04 -25.96 1.93
C GLN A 102 14.40 -25.18 3.21
N ILE A 103 15.27 -25.73 4.06
CA ILE A 103 15.73 -25.04 5.27
C ILE A 103 16.42 -23.71 4.94
N ILE A 104 17.26 -23.68 3.90
CA ILE A 104 17.95 -22.47 3.44
C ILE A 104 16.95 -21.44 2.90
N GLU A 105 15.98 -21.88 2.11
CA GLU A 105 14.92 -21.02 1.57
C GLU A 105 14.10 -20.37 2.70
N GLU A 106 13.68 -21.16 3.68
CA GLU A 106 12.95 -20.67 4.85
C GLU A 106 13.79 -19.69 5.69
N ALA A 107 15.08 -19.99 5.89
CA ALA A 107 16.00 -19.09 6.57
C ALA A 107 16.15 -17.75 5.84
N ASN A 108 16.27 -17.78 4.52
CA ASN A 108 16.34 -16.58 3.68
C ASN A 108 15.04 -15.76 3.75
N ALA A 109 13.88 -16.41 3.66
CA ALA A 109 12.59 -15.75 3.78
C ALA A 109 12.43 -15.05 5.15
N MET A 110 12.83 -15.73 6.23
CA MET A 110 12.82 -15.17 7.57
C MET A 110 13.76 -13.97 7.71
N MET A 111 14.97 -14.02 7.13
CA MET A 111 15.90 -12.90 7.12
C MET A 111 15.31 -11.67 6.41
N VAL A 112 14.65 -11.87 5.26
CA VAL A 112 13.96 -10.78 4.54
C VAL A 112 12.86 -10.19 5.41
N PHE A 113 12.05 -11.02 6.06
CA PHE A 113 10.99 -10.55 6.96
C PHE A 113 11.53 -9.73 8.14
N GLN A 114 12.60 -10.20 8.78
CA GLN A 114 13.27 -9.49 9.86
C GLN A 114 13.84 -8.15 9.39
N ASN A 115 14.49 -8.12 8.23
CA ASN A 115 15.02 -6.88 7.64
C ASN A 115 13.91 -5.87 7.34
N MET A 116 12.78 -6.32 6.80
CA MET A 116 11.61 -5.46 6.57
C MET A 116 11.05 -4.90 7.88
N GLY A 117 10.97 -5.73 8.93
CA GLY A 117 10.60 -5.29 10.27
C GLY A 117 11.54 -4.21 10.81
N LEU A 118 12.85 -4.44 10.70
CA LEU A 118 13.89 -3.50 11.14
C LEU A 118 13.82 -2.17 10.40
N ARG A 119 13.62 -2.18 9.07
CA ARG A 119 13.45 -0.97 8.27
C ARG A 119 12.26 -0.15 8.78
N LYS A 120 11.11 -0.80 8.97
CA LYS A 120 9.90 -0.14 9.47
C LYS A 120 10.09 0.45 10.88
N THR A 121 10.76 -0.27 11.78
CA THR A 121 11.06 0.26 13.12
C THR A 121 12.05 1.41 13.08
N ASN A 122 13.06 1.34 12.22
CA ASN A 122 14.03 2.43 12.03
C ASN A 122 13.38 3.67 11.43
N GLU A 123 12.50 3.52 10.44
CA GLU A 123 11.72 4.64 9.88
C GLU A 123 10.81 5.26 10.93
N ALA A 124 10.11 4.46 11.73
CA ALA A 124 9.26 4.95 12.81
C ALA A 124 10.08 5.71 13.88
N LEU A 125 11.24 5.17 14.25
CA LEU A 125 12.17 5.81 15.19
C LEU A 125 12.70 7.12 14.60
N HIS A 126 13.14 7.11 13.34
CA HIS A 126 13.60 8.31 12.64
C HIS A 126 12.51 9.38 12.64
N GLN A 127 11.27 9.05 12.26
CA GLN A 127 10.15 10.00 12.29
C GLN A 127 9.89 10.55 13.70
N GLN A 128 10.06 9.74 14.74
CA GLN A 128 9.90 10.19 16.11
C GLN A 128 11.01 11.17 16.51
N GLU A 129 12.26 10.84 16.17
CA GLU A 129 13.42 11.73 16.39
C GLU A 129 13.25 13.04 15.61
N GLU A 130 12.84 12.98 14.34
CA GLU A 130 12.61 14.17 13.50
C GLU A 130 11.52 15.08 14.04
N LYS A 131 10.42 14.51 14.57
CA LYS A 131 9.35 15.31 15.21
C LYS A 131 9.83 16.03 16.45
N THR A 132 10.81 15.46 17.16
CA THR A 132 11.41 16.08 18.36
C THR A 132 12.55 17.03 18.05
N LYS A 133 12.91 17.22 16.77
CA LYS A 133 13.95 18.17 16.39
C LYS A 133 13.46 19.62 16.57
N THR A 134 13.66 20.18 17.76
CA THR A 134 13.54 21.63 18.01
C THR A 134 14.51 22.39 17.11
N ASP A 135 14.22 23.65 16.76
CA ASP A 135 15.12 24.51 15.98
C ASP A 135 16.58 24.47 16.46
N ARG A 136 16.77 24.41 17.78
CA ARG A 136 18.07 24.20 18.42
C ARG A 136 18.74 22.88 17.98
N SER A 137 18.03 21.76 17.94
CA SER A 137 18.65 20.50 17.49
C SER A 137 19.03 20.52 16.00
N ARG A 138 18.32 21.30 15.17
CA ARG A 138 18.62 21.47 13.74
C ARG A 138 19.88 22.30 13.53
N LEU A 139 20.02 23.39 14.29
CA LEU A 139 21.21 24.24 14.25
C LEU A 139 22.44 23.48 14.77
N PHE A 140 22.30 22.80 15.91
CA PHE A 140 23.49 22.33 16.64
C PHE A 140 23.94 20.90 16.34
N LYS A 141 23.25 20.09 15.51
CA LYS A 141 23.63 18.73 14.99
C LYS A 141 24.58 17.88 15.89
N GLY A 142 24.45 17.94 17.21
CA GLY A 142 25.36 17.29 18.17
C GLY A 142 26.83 17.79 18.20
N LYS A 143 27.16 18.92 17.57
CA LYS A 143 28.52 19.49 17.53
C LYS A 143 28.57 20.84 18.23
N VAL A 144 29.73 21.16 18.82
CA VAL A 144 30.03 22.52 19.27
C VAL A 144 30.23 23.38 18.03
N GLN A 145 29.36 24.36 17.82
CA GLN A 145 29.48 25.35 16.75
C GLN A 145 29.80 26.71 17.34
N CYS A 146 30.63 27.48 16.63
CA CYS A 146 30.85 28.89 16.95
C CYS A 146 29.63 29.69 16.48
N LEU A 147 28.92 30.31 17.42
CA LEU A 147 27.69 31.08 17.11
C LEU A 147 27.93 32.32 16.25
N SER A 148 29.20 32.74 16.16
CA SER A 148 29.65 33.86 15.36
C SER A 148 30.21 33.44 14.00
N SER A 149 30.21 32.15 13.65
CA SER A 149 30.66 31.74 12.32
C SER A 149 29.61 32.09 11.27
N ASP A 150 30.09 32.46 10.08
CA ASP A 150 29.24 32.73 8.92
C ASP A 150 28.35 31.51 8.59
N GLU A 151 28.87 30.30 8.79
CA GLU A 151 28.11 29.05 8.62
C GLU A 151 26.89 28.95 9.56
N PHE A 152 27.02 29.41 10.81
CA PHE A 152 25.92 29.39 11.76
C PHE A 152 24.88 30.46 11.39
N GLN A 153 25.33 31.65 10.97
CA GLN A 153 24.44 32.72 10.54
C GLN A 153 23.63 32.31 9.30
N GLN A 154 24.28 31.72 8.29
CA GLN A 154 23.61 31.18 7.10
C GLN A 154 22.58 30.10 7.47
N ALA A 155 22.91 29.19 8.38
CA ALA A 155 21.97 28.15 8.82
C ALA A 155 20.74 28.72 9.57
N VAL A 156 20.90 29.85 10.27
CA VAL A 156 19.78 30.56 10.90
C VAL A 156 18.91 31.24 9.84
N GLU A 157 19.52 31.94 8.88
CA GLU A 157 18.81 32.61 7.78
C GLU A 157 18.02 31.62 6.92
N GLU A 158 18.62 30.49 6.54
CA GLU A 158 17.94 29.42 5.80
C GLU A 158 16.72 28.88 6.57
N MET A 159 16.85 28.70 7.89
CA MET A 159 15.74 28.25 8.73
C MET A 159 14.60 29.28 8.77
N GLU A 160 14.91 30.57 8.88
CA GLU A 160 13.91 31.63 8.88
C GLU A 160 13.24 31.78 7.51
N ALA A 161 14.01 31.66 6.42
CA ALA A 161 13.49 31.62 5.05
C ALA A 161 12.56 30.41 4.83
N GLU A 162 12.92 29.22 5.31
CA GLU A 162 12.05 28.05 5.27
C GLU A 162 10.76 28.25 6.07
N LYS A 163 10.84 28.88 7.24
CA LYS A 163 9.65 29.15 8.07
C LYS A 163 8.72 30.14 7.38
N SER A 164 9.26 31.20 6.80
CA SER A 164 8.47 32.21 6.10
C SER A 164 7.79 31.65 4.84
N THR A 165 8.51 30.85 4.03
CA THR A 165 7.93 30.18 2.85
C THR A 165 6.85 29.17 3.23
N LYS A 166 7.07 28.36 4.28
CA LYS A 166 6.04 27.43 4.81
C LYS A 166 4.81 28.17 5.36
N ALA A 167 5.00 29.31 6.01
CA ALA A 167 3.89 30.13 6.50
C ALA A 167 3.10 30.76 5.33
N ALA A 168 3.79 31.31 4.34
CA ALA A 168 3.19 31.88 3.14
C ALA A 168 2.41 30.81 2.35
N GLY A 169 2.97 29.61 2.18
CA GLY A 169 2.29 28.49 1.52
C GLY A 169 1.03 28.03 2.26
N LYS A 170 1.04 28.02 3.60
CA LYS A 170 -0.16 27.71 4.40
C LYS A 170 -1.25 28.76 4.23
N GLU A 171 -0.89 30.05 4.22
CA GLU A 171 -1.87 31.11 4.04
C GLU A 171 -2.43 31.11 2.61
N ALA A 172 -1.60 30.88 1.59
CA ALA A 172 -2.04 30.71 0.21
C ALA A 172 -3.05 29.55 0.07
N LYS A 173 -2.74 28.37 0.62
CA LYS A 173 -3.66 27.22 0.62
C LYS A 173 -4.96 27.51 1.37
N LYS A 174 -4.93 28.31 2.43
CA LYS A 174 -6.13 28.71 3.17
C LYS A 174 -7.00 29.68 2.37
N VAL A 175 -6.40 30.68 1.73
CA VAL A 175 -7.09 31.62 0.83
C VAL A 175 -7.72 30.87 -0.32
N GLU A 176 -7.00 29.94 -0.94
CA GLU A 176 -7.53 29.11 -2.02
C GLU A 176 -8.74 28.27 -1.58
N ARG A 177 -8.67 27.63 -0.40
CA ARG A 177 -9.80 26.88 0.16
C ARG A 177 -11.01 27.78 0.41
N GLN A 178 -10.79 28.99 0.91
CA GLN A 178 -11.87 29.97 1.13
C GLN A 178 -12.50 30.41 -0.19
N HIS A 179 -11.70 30.74 -1.19
CA HIS A 179 -12.17 31.12 -2.52
C HIS A 179 -12.97 29.98 -3.17
N ARG A 180 -12.50 28.73 -3.09
CA ARG A 180 -13.24 27.56 -3.58
C ARG A 180 -14.56 27.37 -2.83
N LYS A 181 -14.60 27.63 -1.52
CA LYS A 181 -15.83 27.57 -0.73
C LYS A 181 -16.83 28.64 -1.21
N GLN A 182 -16.38 29.87 -1.41
CA GLN A 182 -17.20 30.97 -1.92
C GLN A 182 -17.78 30.65 -3.31
N MET A 183 -16.95 30.17 -4.24
CA MET A 183 -17.39 29.74 -5.57
C MET A 183 -18.46 28.62 -5.51
N LYS A 184 -18.32 27.64 -4.60
CA LYS A 184 -19.34 26.61 -4.39
C LYS A 184 -20.65 27.19 -3.88
N GLU A 185 -20.58 28.11 -2.92
CA GLU A 185 -21.76 28.77 -2.34
C GLU A 185 -22.50 29.63 -3.37
N GLU A 186 -21.79 30.31 -4.27
CA GLU A 186 -22.38 31.10 -5.37
C GLU A 186 -23.10 30.20 -6.38
N ILE A 187 -22.44 29.12 -6.83
CA ILE A 187 -23.06 28.13 -7.74
C ILE A 187 -24.29 27.49 -7.08
N GLU A 188 -24.28 27.23 -5.78
CA GLU A 188 -25.44 26.68 -5.07
C GLU A 188 -26.59 27.66 -4.99
N LYS A 189 -26.32 28.96 -4.77
CA LYS A 189 -27.35 30.01 -4.79
C LYS A 189 -28.00 30.11 -6.18
N GLU A 190 -27.20 30.16 -7.24
CA GLU A 190 -27.71 30.21 -8.62
C GLU A 190 -28.53 28.96 -8.96
N TRP A 191 -28.06 27.79 -8.53
CA TRP A 191 -28.78 26.54 -8.73
C TRP A 191 -30.11 26.48 -7.96
N ALA A 192 -30.16 27.02 -6.75
CA ALA A 192 -31.38 27.14 -5.98
C ALA A 192 -32.40 28.06 -6.68
N GLN A 193 -31.95 29.20 -7.21
CA GLN A 193 -32.79 30.12 -7.99
C GLN A 193 -33.33 29.45 -9.26
N MET A 194 -32.48 28.76 -10.03
CA MET A 194 -32.91 28.01 -11.21
C MET A 194 -33.98 26.96 -10.88
N LYS A 195 -33.83 26.23 -9.75
CA LYS A 195 -34.83 25.26 -9.29
C LYS A 195 -36.16 25.92 -8.94
N GLN A 196 -36.13 27.08 -8.29
CA GLN A 196 -37.35 27.83 -7.94
C GLN A 196 -38.09 28.30 -9.20
N CYS A 197 -37.38 28.94 -10.14
CA CYS A 197 -37.99 29.36 -11.42
C CYS A 197 -38.58 28.18 -12.18
N HIS A 198 -37.85 27.06 -12.23
CA HIS A 198 -38.32 25.85 -12.89
C HIS A 198 -39.56 25.23 -12.23
N ALA A 199 -39.66 25.27 -10.90
CA ALA A 199 -40.85 24.80 -10.19
C ALA A 199 -42.10 25.60 -10.61
N VAL A 200 -41.98 26.93 -10.68
CA VAL A 200 -43.05 27.83 -11.14
C VAL A 200 -43.43 27.53 -12.61
N GLU A 201 -42.44 27.32 -13.49
CA GLU A 201 -42.70 26.94 -14.88
C GLU A 201 -43.40 25.58 -15.01
N VAL A 202 -43.02 24.60 -14.19
CA VAL A 202 -43.64 23.27 -14.20
C VAL A 202 -45.06 23.32 -13.68
N GLU A 203 -45.35 24.13 -12.65
CA GLU A 203 -46.71 24.38 -12.17
C GLU A 203 -47.57 25.02 -13.27
N ALA A 204 -47.08 26.09 -13.91
CA ALA A 204 -47.77 26.75 -15.01
C ALA A 204 -47.96 25.85 -16.26
N TRP A 205 -47.00 24.96 -16.52
CA TRP A 205 -47.14 23.94 -17.56
C TRP A 205 -48.19 22.89 -17.18
N SER A 206 -48.21 22.46 -15.92
CA SER A 206 -49.15 21.47 -15.41
C SER A 206 -50.59 21.99 -15.48
N THR A 207 -50.82 23.24 -15.09
CA THR A 207 -52.16 23.87 -15.19
C THR A 207 -52.63 23.95 -16.64
N LYS A 208 -51.79 24.42 -17.57
CA LYS A 208 -52.11 24.44 -19.01
C LYS A 208 -52.38 23.05 -19.58
N CYS A 209 -51.61 22.03 -19.18
CA CYS A 209 -51.85 20.66 -19.60
C CYS A 209 -53.16 20.11 -19.04
N SER A 210 -53.52 20.45 -17.79
CA SER A 210 -54.82 20.07 -17.21
C SER A 210 -56.00 20.71 -17.96
N GLU A 211 -55.87 21.98 -18.37
CA GLU A 211 -56.90 22.68 -19.15
C GLU A 211 -57.07 22.06 -20.55
N LEU A 212 -55.97 21.77 -21.25
CA LEU A 212 -56.01 21.12 -22.57
C LEU A 212 -56.57 19.70 -22.53
N THR A 213 -56.25 18.93 -21.48
CA THR A 213 -56.81 17.58 -21.31
C THR A 213 -58.29 17.62 -20.96
N ALA A 214 -58.74 18.58 -20.14
CA ALA A 214 -60.17 18.82 -19.89
C ALA A 214 -60.93 19.23 -21.16
N GLY A 215 -60.27 19.95 -22.08
CA GLY A 215 -60.79 20.30 -23.41
C GLY A 215 -60.78 19.16 -24.45
N GLY A 216 -60.38 17.93 -24.07
CA GLY A 216 -60.40 16.76 -24.96
C GLY A 216 -59.15 16.59 -25.84
N ALA A 217 -58.06 17.33 -25.59
CA ALA A 217 -56.82 17.17 -26.33
C ALA A 217 -56.18 15.79 -26.07
N LYS A 218 -55.64 15.17 -27.12
CA LYS A 218 -54.94 13.88 -27.00
C LYS A 218 -53.57 14.12 -26.38
N LYS A 219 -53.05 13.15 -25.60
CA LYS A 219 -51.73 13.24 -24.94
C LYS A 219 -50.55 13.56 -25.87
N LYS A 220 -50.65 13.24 -27.16
CA LYS A 220 -49.61 13.53 -28.17
C LYS A 220 -49.52 15.01 -28.55
N ASP A 221 -50.58 15.77 -28.30
CA ASP A 221 -50.70 17.19 -28.67
C ASP A 221 -50.38 18.12 -27.49
N LEU A 222 -50.01 17.57 -26.34
CA LEU A 222 -49.60 18.34 -25.16
C LEU A 222 -48.18 18.87 -25.32
N LEU A 223 -47.95 20.09 -24.79
CA LEU A 223 -46.63 20.69 -24.79
C LEU A 223 -45.63 19.81 -24.00
N PRO A 224 -44.38 19.67 -24.46
CA PRO A 224 -43.37 18.92 -23.73
C PRO A 224 -43.07 19.59 -22.39
N LYS A 225 -42.80 18.77 -21.36
CA LYS A 225 -42.47 19.26 -20.02
C LYS A 225 -41.19 20.12 -20.06
N PRO A 226 -41.15 21.28 -19.38
CA PRO A 226 -39.93 22.07 -19.23
C PRO A 226 -38.78 21.20 -18.67
N LYS A 227 -37.55 21.45 -19.10
CA LYS A 227 -36.36 20.72 -18.63
C LYS A 227 -35.49 21.65 -17.78
N LEU A 228 -35.06 21.17 -16.62
CA LEU A 228 -34.08 21.88 -15.80
C LEU A 228 -32.70 21.82 -16.46
N GLY A 229 -31.99 22.96 -16.53
CA GLY A 229 -30.61 23.03 -16.99
C GLY A 229 -29.64 22.21 -16.13
N LYS A 230 -28.41 22.02 -16.57
CA LYS A 230 -27.38 21.33 -15.77
C LYS A 230 -26.78 22.30 -14.75
N LYS A 231 -26.48 21.81 -13.54
CA LYS A 231 -25.73 22.58 -12.53
C LYS A 231 -24.33 22.87 -13.05
N LEU A 232 -23.87 24.12 -12.93
CA LEU A 232 -22.47 24.48 -13.18
C LEU A 232 -21.54 23.71 -12.23
N GLN A 233 -20.41 23.26 -12.75
CA GLN A 233 -19.39 22.57 -11.97
C GLN A 233 -18.26 23.56 -11.69
N VAL A 234 -17.77 23.57 -10.45
CA VAL A 234 -16.50 24.23 -10.13
C VAL A 234 -15.42 23.50 -10.95
N PRO A 235 -14.50 24.22 -11.62
CA PRO A 235 -13.37 23.59 -12.29
C PRO A 235 -12.68 22.63 -11.33
N ALA A 236 -12.49 21.37 -11.76
CA ALA A 236 -11.66 20.44 -11.03
C ALA A 236 -10.27 21.07 -10.97
N ALA A 237 -9.76 21.26 -9.76
CA ALA A 237 -8.33 21.40 -9.64
C ALA A 237 -7.76 20.05 -10.00
N ASP A 238 -6.69 20.05 -10.79
CA ASP A 238 -5.79 18.91 -10.84
C ASP A 238 -5.47 18.58 -9.38
N ASP A 239 -5.98 17.45 -8.91
CA ASP A 239 -5.53 16.87 -7.67
C ASP A 239 -4.07 16.53 -7.96
N ASP A 240 -3.16 17.42 -7.59
CA ASP A 240 -1.76 17.09 -7.43
C ASP A 240 -1.70 15.93 -6.44
N GLU A 241 -1.70 14.71 -7.00
CA GLU A 241 -1.04 13.55 -6.42
C GLU A 241 0.42 13.95 -6.18
N GLU A 242 0.68 14.64 -5.07
CA GLU A 242 2.01 14.70 -4.48
C GLU A 242 2.13 13.54 -3.48
N ASP A 243 2.94 12.55 -3.89
CA ASP A 243 3.55 11.49 -3.07
C ASP A 243 4.23 12.00 -1.79
#